data_AF-A0AAV3R1W6-F1
#
_entry.id   AF-A0AAV3R1W6-F1
#
_cell.length_a   1.000
_cell.length_b   1.000
_cell.length_c   1.000
_cell.angle_alpha   90.00
_cell.angle_beta   90.00
_cell.angle_gamma   90.00
#
_symmetry.space_group_name_H-M   'P 1'
#
loop_
_entity.id
_entity.type
_entity.pdbx_description
1 polymer ?
#
loop_
_entity_poly.entity_id
_entity_poly.type
_entity_poly.pdbx_seq_one_letter_code
_entity_poly.pdbx_strand_id
1 'polypeptide(L)'
;MTNFEWSLDFQSSLCLCLPIQRSDHGPLIISTKPSPKACRRPFKFENFISSVLRFNEVLSKAWATPLSLSQSSISPNALKFNIKLKTVKSYIKSWNKHRVGNLFTLIKSIQKKLGILQRNPQISSNILEEHNLRAQLDLLLIAEETF
;
A
#
# COMPACT_ATOMS: atom_id res chain seq x y z
N MET A 1 2.94 -24.32 10.61
CA MET A 1 4.31 -24.76 10.98
C MET A 1 4.83 -25.64 9.85
N THR A 2 6.09 -25.49 9.44
CA THR A 2 6.74 -26.39 8.47
C THR A 2 7.27 -27.62 9.19
N ASN A 3 7.28 -28.78 8.51
CA ASN A 3 7.90 -29.98 9.07
C ASN A 3 9.44 -29.93 8.88
N PHE A 4 10.14 -30.88 9.52
CA PHE A 4 11.59 -30.93 9.53
C PHE A 4 12.19 -31.16 8.13
N GLU A 5 11.63 -32.11 7.37
CA GLU A 5 12.06 -32.41 6.00
C GLU A 5 11.94 -31.21 5.07
N TRP A 6 10.83 -30.46 5.14
CA TRP A 6 10.64 -29.23 4.37
C TRP A 6 11.72 -28.17 4.68
N SER A 7 12.15 -28.08 5.94
CA SER A 7 13.14 -27.10 6.36
C SER A 7 14.56 -27.45 5.88
N LEU A 8 14.82 -28.74 5.64
CA LEU A 8 16.06 -29.23 5.02
C LEU A 8 16.07 -28.98 3.52
N ASP A 9 15.00 -29.34 2.82
CA ASP A 9 14.90 -29.22 1.36
C ASP A 9 14.82 -27.76 0.90
N PHE A 10 14.24 -26.89 1.73
CA PHE A 10 14.04 -25.48 1.42
C PHE A 10 14.57 -24.57 2.53
N GLN A 11 15.88 -24.62 2.77
CA GLN A 11 16.56 -23.80 3.80
C GLN A 11 16.34 -22.29 3.68
N SER A 12 16.02 -21.78 2.48
CA SER A 12 15.71 -20.36 2.26
C SER A 12 14.21 -20.04 2.32
N SER A 13 13.38 -21.01 2.71
CA SER A 13 11.94 -20.82 2.76
C SER A 13 11.47 -20.10 4.03
N LEU A 14 10.51 -19.21 3.86
CA LEU A 14 9.84 -18.51 4.94
C LEU A 14 8.39 -18.99 5.00
N CYS A 15 7.95 -19.44 6.18
CA CYS A 15 6.56 -19.79 6.45
C CYS A 15 5.97 -18.81 7.47
N LEU A 16 4.95 -18.06 7.08
CA LEU A 16 4.24 -17.12 7.96
C LEU A 16 2.78 -17.56 8.11
N CYS A 17 2.36 -17.78 9.36
CA CYS A 17 0.93 -17.88 9.69
C CYS A 17 0.38 -16.47 9.91
N LEU A 18 -0.51 -16.03 9.03
CA LEU A 18 -1.20 -14.76 9.17
C LEU A 18 -2.38 -14.88 10.14
N PRO A 19 -2.73 -13.79 10.84
CA PRO A 19 -3.88 -13.78 11.75
C PRO A 19 -5.18 -14.06 10.99
N ILE A 20 -6.12 -14.68 11.70
CA ILE A 20 -7.44 -15.01 11.18
C ILE A 20 -8.24 -13.71 11.04
N GLN A 21 -8.63 -13.37 9.80
CA GLN A 21 -9.31 -12.10 9.50
C GLN A 21 -10.83 -12.25 9.36
N ARG A 22 -11.30 -13.20 8.54
CA ARG A 22 -12.74 -13.42 8.28
C ARG A 22 -13.18 -14.89 8.13
N SER A 23 -12.26 -15.80 7.77
CA SER A 23 -12.53 -17.24 7.71
C SER A 23 -12.27 -17.89 9.06
N ASP A 24 -12.78 -19.11 9.26
CA ASP A 24 -12.39 -20.07 10.30
C ASP A 24 -10.92 -20.54 10.21
N HIS A 25 -10.20 -20.19 9.14
CA HIS A 25 -8.80 -20.53 8.93
C HIS A 25 -7.91 -19.29 8.73
N GLY A 26 -6.67 -19.40 9.23
CA GLY A 26 -5.62 -18.39 9.09
C GLY A 26 -4.82 -18.63 7.80
N PRO A 27 -4.59 -17.62 6.97
CA PRO A 27 -3.79 -17.79 5.75
C PRO A 27 -2.35 -18.18 6.09
N LEU A 28 -1.79 -19.13 5.34
CA LEU A 28 -0.40 -19.56 5.46
C LEU A 28 0.38 -19.13 4.22
N ILE A 29 1.40 -18.29 4.41
CA ILE A 29 2.28 -17.85 3.32
C ILE A 29 3.56 -18.66 3.37
N ILE A 30 3.87 -19.36 2.28
CA ILE A 30 5.15 -20.04 2.06
C ILE A 30 5.88 -19.33 0.93
N SER A 31 7.06 -18.79 1.21
CA SER A 31 7.95 -18.18 0.21
C SER A 31 9.20 -19.02 0.08
N THR A 32 9.45 -19.61 -1.10
CA THR A 32 10.63 -20.43 -1.41
C THR A 32 11.70 -19.69 -2.21
N LYS A 33 11.51 -18.39 -2.47
CA LYS A 33 12.45 -17.58 -3.26
C LYS A 33 13.29 -16.68 -2.34
N PRO A 34 14.61 -16.53 -2.62
CA PRO A 34 15.40 -15.47 -2.00
C PRO A 34 14.78 -14.11 -2.36
N SER A 35 14.75 -13.19 -1.41
CA SER A 35 14.07 -11.90 -1.56
C SER A 35 14.43 -11.26 -2.91
N PRO A 36 13.44 -10.89 -3.75
CA PRO A 36 13.75 -10.24 -5.01
C PRO A 36 14.59 -9.00 -4.72
N LYS A 37 15.73 -8.86 -5.42
CA LYS A 37 16.59 -7.67 -5.30
C LYS A 37 15.70 -6.43 -5.45
N ALA A 38 15.85 -5.47 -4.53
CA ALA A 38 15.06 -4.25 -4.52
C ALA A 38 15.32 -3.43 -5.79
N CYS A 39 14.58 -3.72 -6.86
CA CYS A 39 14.64 -2.95 -8.10
C CYS A 39 13.68 -1.76 -7.99
N ARG A 40 14.06 -0.62 -8.57
CA ARG A 40 13.20 0.56 -8.63
C ARG A 40 11.98 0.22 -9.49
N ARG A 41 10.81 0.06 -8.86
CA ARG A 41 9.55 -0.13 -9.60
C ARG A 41 9.26 1.12 -10.44
N PRO A 42 8.94 0.97 -11.74
CA PRO A 42 8.52 2.09 -12.55
C PRO A 42 7.23 2.68 -11.99
N PHE A 43 6.99 3.96 -12.28
CA PHE A 43 5.73 4.59 -11.93
C PHE A 43 4.61 3.97 -12.78
N LYS A 44 3.53 3.55 -12.11
CA LYS A 44 2.29 3.12 -12.73
C LYS A 44 1.21 4.13 -12.39
N PHE A 45 0.46 4.53 -13.40
CA PHE A 45 -0.77 5.29 -13.21
C PHE A 45 -1.89 4.26 -13.09
N GLU A 46 -2.43 4.10 -11.88
CA GLU A 46 -3.52 3.19 -11.61
C GLU A 46 -4.85 3.90 -11.92
N ASN A 47 -5.82 3.19 -12.50
CA ASN A 47 -7.06 3.80 -12.99
C ASN A 47 -7.87 4.46 -11.87
N PHE A 48 -7.78 4.00 -10.64
CA PHE A 48 -8.46 4.66 -9.52
C PHE A 48 -7.94 6.07 -9.25
N ILE A 49 -6.71 6.40 -9.66
CA ILE A 49 -6.14 7.73 -9.46
C ILE A 49 -7.03 8.79 -10.11
N SER A 50 -7.68 8.49 -11.23
CA SER A 50 -8.63 9.38 -11.90
C SER A 50 -10.06 9.31 -11.35
N SER A 51 -10.47 8.22 -10.70
CA SER A 51 -11.81 8.07 -10.11
C SER A 51 -11.95 8.75 -8.73
N VAL A 52 -10.82 9.01 -8.06
CA VAL A 52 -10.80 9.64 -6.74
C VAL A 52 -11.10 11.14 -6.83
N LEU A 53 -12.02 11.60 -5.97
CA LEU A 53 -12.34 13.01 -5.74
C LEU A 53 -11.06 13.87 -5.69
N ARG A 54 -11.03 14.92 -6.53
CA ARG A 54 -9.98 15.97 -6.61
C ARG A 54 -8.74 15.64 -7.45
N PHE A 55 -8.72 14.56 -8.22
CA PHE A 55 -7.62 14.31 -9.17
C PHE A 55 -7.38 15.51 -10.11
N ASN A 56 -8.45 16.07 -10.68
CA ASN A 56 -8.35 17.24 -11.55
C ASN A 56 -7.71 18.44 -10.84
N GLU A 57 -8.04 18.70 -9.57
CA GLU A 57 -7.40 19.78 -8.81
C GLU A 57 -5.88 19.53 -8.63
N VAL A 58 -5.49 18.29 -8.32
CA VAL A 58 -4.08 17.91 -8.15
C VAL A 58 -3.34 18.05 -9.47
N LEU A 59 -3.93 17.61 -10.58
CA LEU A 59 -3.37 17.72 -11.91
C LEU A 59 -3.22 19.19 -12.32
N SER A 60 -4.26 20.01 -12.16
CA SER A 60 -4.23 21.44 -12.49
C SER A 60 -3.17 22.18 -11.67
N LYS A 61 -3.05 21.91 -10.37
CA LYS A 61 -2.01 22.50 -9.51
C LYS A 61 -0.61 22.10 -9.99
N ALA A 62 -0.39 20.81 -10.25
CA ALA A 62 0.90 20.32 -10.73
C ALA A 62 1.26 20.92 -12.10
N TRP A 63 0.28 21.04 -13.00
CA TRP A 63 0.44 21.63 -14.32
C TRP A 63 0.75 23.12 -14.28
N ALA A 64 0.14 23.86 -13.34
CA ALA A 64 0.37 25.29 -13.14
C ALA A 64 1.76 25.63 -12.58
N THR A 65 2.50 24.64 -12.04
CA THR A 65 3.84 24.85 -11.48
C THR A 65 4.76 25.53 -12.51
N PRO A 66 5.31 26.72 -12.23
CA PRO A 66 6.16 27.44 -13.16
C PRO A 66 7.44 26.64 -13.43
N LEU A 67 7.90 26.67 -14.68
CA LEU A 67 9.23 26.16 -15.03
C LEU A 67 10.26 27.15 -14.50
N SER A 68 11.42 26.65 -14.05
CA SER A 68 12.51 27.55 -13.64
C SER A 68 12.91 28.48 -14.80
N LEU A 69 13.27 29.73 -14.49
CA LEU A 69 13.64 30.75 -15.48
C LEU A 69 14.74 30.26 -16.44
N SER A 70 15.69 29.44 -15.96
CA SER A 70 16.75 28.84 -16.81
C SER A 70 16.22 27.81 -17.81
N GLN A 71 15.09 27.18 -17.53
CA GLN A 71 14.48 26.13 -18.37
C GLN A 71 13.44 26.72 -19.34
N SER A 72 12.86 27.87 -19.01
CA SER A 72 11.76 28.47 -19.78
C SER A 72 12.23 29.21 -21.04
N SER A 73 13.33 29.95 -20.98
CA SER A 73 13.73 30.85 -22.07
C SER A 73 14.55 30.18 -23.18
N ILE A 74 15.16 29.02 -22.91
CA ILE A 74 16.16 28.40 -23.80
C ILE A 74 15.71 27.02 -24.34
N SER A 75 14.73 26.36 -23.71
CA SER A 75 14.36 24.99 -24.08
C SER A 75 13.30 24.91 -25.20
N PRO A 76 13.45 23.98 -26.17
CA PRO A 76 12.40 23.60 -27.10
C PRO A 76 11.09 23.20 -26.41
N ASN A 77 9.95 23.40 -27.08
CA ASN A 77 8.62 23.10 -26.54
C ASN A 77 8.46 21.63 -26.09
N ALA A 78 9.09 20.68 -26.80
CA ALA A 78 9.07 19.27 -26.42
C ALA A 78 9.75 19.00 -25.06
N LEU A 79 10.85 19.71 -24.75
CA LEU A 79 11.52 19.60 -23.45
C LEU A 79 10.66 20.21 -22.34
N LYS A 80 10.04 21.37 -22.58
CA LYS A 80 9.11 22.01 -21.63
C LYS A 80 7.96 21.08 -21.27
N PHE A 81 7.37 20.42 -22.27
CA PHE A 81 6.32 19.43 -22.08
C PHE A 81 6.80 18.22 -21.27
N ASN A 82 7.99 17.67 -21.58
CA ASN A 82 8.57 16.57 -20.83
C ASN A 82 8.79 16.92 -19.35
N ILE A 83 9.27 18.14 -19.06
CA ILE A 83 9.46 18.63 -17.69
C ILE A 83 8.11 18.73 -16.97
N LYS A 84 7.08 19.30 -17.62
CA LYS A 84 5.72 19.35 -17.06
C LYS A 84 5.19 17.97 -16.70
N LEU A 85 5.34 16.98 -17.59
CA LEU A 85 4.94 15.59 -17.33
C LEU A 85 5.70 14.98 -16.15
N LYS A 86 7.02 15.24 -16.03
CA LYS A 86 7.83 14.78 -14.88
C LYS A 86 7.35 15.42 -13.57
N THR A 87 7.00 16.70 -13.60
CA THR A 87 6.43 17.41 -12.45
C THR A 87 5.09 16.79 -12.04
N VAL A 88 4.16 16.64 -12.97
CA VAL A 88 2.86 15.98 -12.73
C VAL A 88 3.04 14.59 -12.14
N LYS A 89 3.91 13.77 -12.74
CA LYS A 89 4.25 12.44 -12.23
C LYS A 89 4.74 12.48 -10.78
N SER A 90 5.62 13.41 -10.44
CA SER A 90 6.13 13.55 -9.07
C SER A 90 5.02 13.90 -8.07
N TYR A 91 4.16 14.85 -8.44
CA TYR A 91 3.01 15.26 -7.64
C TYR A 91 2.02 14.12 -7.42
N ILE A 92 1.61 13.42 -8.48
CA ILE A 92 0.70 12.27 -8.39
C ILE A 92 1.33 11.17 -7.53
N LYS A 93 2.62 10.88 -7.72
CA LYS A 93 3.33 9.87 -6.92
C LYS A 93 3.34 10.23 -5.44
N SER A 94 3.60 11.50 -5.11
CA SER A 94 3.56 11.99 -3.73
C SER A 94 2.15 11.89 -3.16
N TRP A 95 1.15 12.42 -3.87
CA TRP A 95 -0.25 12.39 -3.44
C TRP A 95 -0.76 10.96 -3.22
N ASN A 96 -0.48 10.05 -4.16
CA ASN A 96 -0.83 8.64 -4.05
C ASN A 96 -0.14 8.00 -2.85
N LYS A 97 1.17 8.25 -2.65
CA LYS A 97 1.89 7.75 -1.46
C LYS A 97 1.27 8.23 -0.15
N HIS A 98 0.87 9.50 -0.06
CA HIS A 98 0.25 10.01 1.16
C HIS A 98 -1.14 9.40 1.38
N ARG A 99 -2.00 9.29 0.37
CA ARG A 99 -3.36 8.75 0.55
C ARG A 99 -3.38 7.24 0.71
N VAL A 100 -2.81 6.53 -0.24
CA VAL A 100 -2.83 5.06 -0.30
C VAL A 100 -1.84 4.45 0.68
N GLY A 101 -0.67 5.08 0.87
CA GLY A 101 0.27 4.66 1.91
C GLY A 101 -0.32 4.79 3.32
N ASN A 102 -1.14 5.80 3.60
CA ASN A 102 -1.83 5.93 4.88
C ASN A 102 -2.91 4.86 5.06
N LEU A 103 -3.67 4.52 4.01
CA LEU A 103 -4.66 3.45 4.04
C LEU A 103 -4.03 2.10 4.34
N PHE A 104 -3.01 1.68 3.58
CA PHE A 104 -2.35 0.40 3.79
C PHE A 104 -1.65 0.32 5.16
N THR A 105 -1.05 1.43 5.61
CA THR A 105 -0.46 1.51 6.95
C THR A 105 -1.53 1.34 8.03
N LEU A 106 -2.70 1.95 7.85
CA LEU A 106 -3.82 1.85 8.79
C LEU A 106 -4.36 0.42 8.84
N ILE A 107 -4.65 -0.20 7.69
CA ILE A 107 -5.08 -1.60 7.58
C ILE A 107 -4.11 -2.52 8.31
N LYS A 108 -2.80 -2.39 8.02
CA LYS A 108 -1.76 -3.20 8.65
C LYS A 108 -1.67 -2.99 10.16
N SER A 109 -1.89 -1.76 10.64
CA SER A 109 -1.90 -1.45 12.07
C SER A 109 -3.08 -2.12 12.80
N ILE A 110 -4.27 -2.11 12.20
CA ILE A 110 -5.48 -2.74 12.75
C ILE A 110 -5.31 -4.26 12.77
N GLN A 111 -4.80 -4.86 11.69
CA GLN A 111 -4.48 -6.29 11.62
C GLN A 111 -3.49 -6.72 12.71
N LYS A 112 -2.45 -5.91 12.97
CA LYS A 112 -1.48 -6.18 14.03
C LYS A 112 -2.13 -6.14 15.41
N LYS A 113 -3.00 -5.16 15.68
CA LYS A 113 -3.76 -5.07 16.94
C LYS A 113 -4.67 -6.28 17.13
N LEU A 114 -5.43 -6.65 16.12
CA LEU A 114 -6.26 -7.86 16.13
C LEU A 114 -5.44 -9.10 16.46
N GLY A 115 -4.29 -9.29 15.80
CA GLY A 115 -3.41 -10.43 16.06
C GLY A 115 -2.80 -10.45 17.47
N ILE A 116 -2.71 -9.31 18.16
CA ILE A 116 -2.29 -9.24 19.58
C ILE A 116 -3.45 -9.61 20.50
N LEU A 117 -4.64 -9.05 20.25
CA LEU A 117 -5.85 -9.34 21.04
C LEU A 117 -6.23 -10.83 20.96
N GLN A 118 -6.20 -11.42 19.77
CA GLN A 118 -6.52 -12.82 19.54
C GLN A 118 -5.53 -13.80 20.19
N ARG A 119 -4.29 -13.36 20.48
CA ARG A 119 -3.31 -14.17 21.20
C ARG A 119 -3.58 -14.24 22.71
N ASN A 120 -4.37 -13.32 23.25
CA ASN A 120 -4.71 -13.23 24.68
C ASN A 120 -6.24 -13.20 24.89
N PRO A 121 -6.98 -14.29 24.61
CA PRO A 121 -8.44 -14.32 24.64
C PRO A 121 -9.06 -14.28 26.05
N GLN A 122 -8.25 -14.33 27.12
CA GLN A 122 -8.72 -14.50 28.50
C GLN A 122 -9.31 -13.23 29.14
N ILE A 123 -9.36 -12.10 28.42
CA ILE A 123 -9.83 -10.81 28.93
C ILE A 123 -11.14 -10.46 28.24
N SER A 124 -12.25 -10.42 28.98
CA SER A 124 -13.60 -10.14 28.47
C SER A 124 -13.74 -8.75 27.81
N SER A 125 -12.90 -7.78 28.20
CA SER A 125 -12.86 -6.46 27.53
C SER A 125 -12.37 -6.52 26.08
N ASN A 126 -11.69 -7.60 25.69
CA ASN A 126 -11.14 -7.75 24.34
C ASN A 126 -12.21 -8.05 23.29
N ILE A 127 -13.38 -8.57 23.67
CA ILE A 127 -14.42 -9.01 22.73
C ILE A 127 -15.03 -7.81 21.99
N LEU A 128 -15.37 -6.75 22.72
CA LEU A 128 -15.95 -5.54 22.14
C LEU A 128 -14.92 -4.76 21.30
N GLU A 129 -13.68 -4.69 21.78
CA GLU A 129 -12.58 -4.05 21.05
C GLU A 129 -12.25 -4.80 19.76
N GLU A 130 -12.19 -6.13 19.81
CA GLU A 130 -12.00 -6.98 18.65
C GLU A 130 -13.12 -6.80 17.62
N HIS A 131 -14.38 -6.80 18.06
CA HIS A 131 -15.53 -6.57 17.19
C HIS A 131 -15.43 -5.21 16.46
N ASN A 132 -15.09 -4.15 17.18
CA ASN A 132 -14.93 -2.81 16.60
C ASN A 132 -13.76 -2.74 15.61
N LEU A 133 -12.63 -3.37 15.93
CA LEU A 133 -11.48 -3.42 15.03
C LEU A 133 -11.76 -4.23 13.77
N ARG A 134 -12.56 -5.30 13.85
CA ARG A 134 -13.02 -6.08 12.69
C ARG A 134 -13.94 -5.25 11.79
N ALA A 135 -14.94 -4.58 12.36
CA ALA A 135 -15.83 -3.70 11.60
C ALA A 135 -15.07 -2.56 10.91
N GLN A 136 -14.11 -1.96 11.61
CA GLN A 136 -13.24 -0.92 11.03
C GLN A 136 -12.35 -1.47 9.91
N LEU A 137 -11.81 -2.68 10.07
CA LEU A 137 -11.02 -3.34 9.05
C LEU A 137 -11.84 -3.61 7.80
N ASP A 138 -13.08 -4.08 7.95
CA ASP A 138 -13.96 -4.40 6.81
C ASP A 138 -14.28 -3.16 5.97
N LEU A 139 -14.59 -2.02 6.60
CA LEU A 139 -14.80 -0.77 5.89
C LEU A 139 -13.55 -0.32 5.11
N LEU A 140 -12.36 -0.50 5.69
CA LEU A 140 -11.11 -0.12 5.04
C LEU A 140 -10.73 -1.07 3.90
N LEU A 141 -11.07 -2.36 4.00
CA LEU A 141 -10.87 -3.35 2.94
C LEU A 141 -11.84 -3.14 1.77
N ILE A 142 -13.10 -2.77 2.05
CA ILE A 142 -14.04 -2.35 0.99
C ILE A 142 -13.50 -1.11 0.28
N ALA A 143 -12.96 -0.15 1.05
CA ALA A 143 -12.28 0.99 0.45
C ALA A 143 -11.09 0.53 -0.42
N GLU A 144 -10.26 -0.41 0.05
CA GLU A 144 -9.18 -1.07 -0.72
C GLU A 144 -9.66 -1.64 -2.05
N GLU A 145 -10.75 -2.41 -2.06
CA GLU A 145 -11.29 -3.04 -3.28
C GLU A 145 -11.82 -2.04 -4.30
N THR A 146 -12.17 -0.83 -3.85
CA THR A 146 -12.57 0.28 -4.72
C THR A 146 -11.40 1.15 -5.20
N PHE A 147 -10.17 0.90 -4.71
CA PHE A 147 -8.92 1.44 -5.24
C PHE A 147 -8.30 0.46 -6.24
#